data_AF-A0A431WH19-F1
#
_entry.id   AF-A0A431WH19-F1
#
_cell.length_a   1.000
_cell.length_b   1.000
_cell.length_c   1.000
_cell.angle_alpha   90.00
_cell.angle_beta   90.00
_cell.angle_gamma   90.00
#
_symmetry.space_group_name_H-M   'P 1'
#
loop_
_entity.id
_entity.type
_entity.pdbx_description
1 polymer ?
#
loop_
_entity_poly.entity_id
_entity_poly.type
_entity_poly.pdbx_seq_one_letter_code
_entity_poly.pdbx_strand_id
1 'polypeptide(L)' 'MTKSKTPMTPEAAARIQSGTAKQNGGKVDKGSFGARAQRAAEINKKSGK' A
#
# COMPACT_ATOMS: atom_id res chain seq x y z
N MET A 1 -2.25 24.26 10.56
CA MET A 1 -2.32 23.87 9.13
C MET A 1 -2.27 22.36 9.02
N THR A 2 -3.28 21.71 8.43
CA THR A 2 -3.30 20.25 8.26
C THR A 2 -2.34 19.89 7.12
N LYS A 3 -1.30 19.11 7.42
CA LYS A 3 -0.35 18.61 6.42
C LYS A 3 -1.11 17.83 5.34
N SER A 4 -0.92 18.20 4.08
CA SER A 4 -1.47 17.47 2.93
C SER A 4 -0.98 16.02 2.99
N LYS A 5 -1.93 15.07 2.97
CA LYS A 5 -1.61 13.64 2.99
C LYS A 5 -1.15 13.22 1.61
N THR A 6 0.06 12.66 1.54
CA THR A 6 0.57 12.05 0.31
C THR A 6 -0.28 10.82 -0.02
N PRO A 7 -0.88 10.75 -1.23
CA PRO A 7 -1.64 9.58 -1.63
C PRO A 7 -0.71 8.36 -1.76
N MET A 8 -1.23 7.19 -1.41
CA MET A 8 -0.59 5.92 -1.70
C MET A 8 -0.72 5.65 -3.20
N THR A 9 0.41 5.51 -3.89
CA THR A 9 0.47 5.18 -5.32
C THR A 9 0.59 3.67 -5.54
N PRO A 10 0.21 3.14 -6.71
CA PRO A 10 0.40 1.72 -7.05
C PRO A 10 1.86 1.28 -6.92
N GLU A 11 2.80 2.14 -7.31
CA GLU A 11 4.23 1.86 -7.24
C GLU A 11 4.74 1.80 -5.78
N ALA A 12 4.28 2.71 -4.91
CA ALA A 12 4.57 2.64 -3.48
C ALA A 12 3.97 1.38 -2.85
N ALA A 13 2.74 1.01 -3.20
CA ALA A 13 2.11 -0.22 -2.73
C ALA A 13 2.88 -1.47 -3.17
N ALA A 14 3.41 -1.51 -4.40
CA ALA A 14 4.22 -2.62 -4.89
C ALA A 14 5.53 -2.79 -4.09
N ARG A 15 6.21 -1.67 -3.76
CA ARG A 15 7.40 -1.68 -2.88
C ARG A 15 7.06 -2.22 -1.49
N ILE A 16 5.96 -1.77 -0.92
CA ILE A 16 5.50 -2.23 0.41
C ILE A 16 5.13 -3.71 0.37
N GLN A 17 4.43 -4.16 -0.67
CA GLN A 17 4.08 -5.56 -0.87
C GLN A 17 5.33 -6.44 -0.94
N SER A 18 6.33 -6.03 -1.72
CA SER A 18 7.60 -6.76 -1.83
C SER A 18 8.32 -6.87 -0.49
N GLY A 19 8.43 -5.77 0.27
CA GLY A 19 9.03 -5.80 1.61
C GLY A 19 8.28 -6.71 2.58
N THR A 20 6.96 -6.63 2.59
CA THR A 20 6.11 -7.47 3.43
C THR A 20 6.23 -8.94 3.06
N ALA A 21 6.22 -9.26 1.75
CA ALA A 21 6.40 -10.62 1.26
C ALA A 21 7.76 -11.19 1.65
N LYS A 22 8.85 -10.42 1.47
CA LYS A 22 10.21 -10.85 1.87
C LYS A 22 10.30 -11.20 3.35
N GLN A 23 9.63 -10.44 4.21
CA GLN A 23 9.63 -10.67 5.66
C GLN A 23 8.78 -11.89 6.07
N ASN A 24 7.72 -12.21 5.32
CA ASN A 24 6.77 -13.28 5.67
C ASN A 24 6.88 -14.50 4.74
N GLY A 25 8.07 -14.83 4.25
CA GLY A 25 8.30 -16.04 3.44
C GLY A 25 7.56 -16.05 2.10
N GLY A 26 7.43 -14.88 1.46
CA GLY A 26 6.76 -14.68 0.18
C GLY A 26 5.27 -14.35 0.28
N LYS A 27 4.70 -14.22 1.48
CA LYS A 27 3.26 -14.00 1.68
C LYS A 27 2.95 -12.60 2.19
N VAL A 28 1.75 -12.12 1.87
CA VAL A 28 1.21 -10.89 2.45
C VAL A 28 -0.06 -11.25 3.19
N ASP A 29 0.02 -11.26 4.51
CA ASP A 29 -1.10 -11.67 5.34
C ASP A 29 -2.22 -10.65 5.30
N LYS A 30 -3.46 -11.14 5.46
CA LYS A 30 -4.63 -10.28 5.54
C LYS A 30 -4.52 -9.39 6.78
N GLY A 31 -4.79 -8.10 6.60
CA GLY A 31 -4.68 -7.10 7.67
C GLY A 31 -3.27 -6.55 7.91
N SER A 32 -2.24 -7.14 7.30
CA SER A 32 -0.87 -6.62 7.30
C SER A 32 -0.79 -5.23 6.65
N PHE A 33 0.32 -4.53 6.90
CA PHE A 33 0.56 -3.23 6.30
C PHE A 33 0.57 -3.30 4.76
N GLY A 34 1.13 -4.35 4.16
CA GLY A 34 1.09 -4.60 2.71
C GLY A 34 -0.32 -4.68 2.15
N ALA A 35 -1.21 -5.43 2.81
CA ALA A 35 -2.62 -5.52 2.41
C ALA A 35 -3.34 -4.16 2.49
N ARG A 36 -3.04 -3.36 3.52
CA ARG A 36 -3.61 -2.01 3.69
C ARG A 36 -3.08 -1.04 2.62
N ALA A 37 -1.81 -1.12 2.27
CA ALA A 37 -1.19 -0.27 1.25
C ALA A 37 -1.78 -0.54 -0.14
N GLN A 38 -1.98 -1.81 -0.51
CA GLN A 38 -2.65 -2.18 -1.77
C GLN A 38 -4.07 -1.61 -1.84
N ARG A 39 -4.86 -1.80 -0.77
CA ARG A 39 -6.21 -1.22 -0.69
C ARG A 39 -6.20 0.30 -0.83
N ALA A 40 -5.25 0.99 -0.19
CA ALA A 40 -5.14 2.44 -0.29
C ALA A 40 -4.78 2.89 -1.72
N ALA A 41 -3.89 2.17 -2.41
CA ALA A 41 -3.54 2.47 -3.80
C ALA A 41 -4.75 2.29 -4.74
N GLU A 42 -5.54 1.23 -4.57
CA GLU A 42 -6.76 1.01 -5.36
C GLU A 42 -7.81 2.09 -5.14
N ILE A 43 -8.02 2.49 -3.87
CA ILE A 43 -8.94 3.58 -3.52
C ILE A 43 -8.46 4.90 -4.16
N ASN A 44 -7.17 5.21 -4.07
CA ASN A 44 -6.63 6.44 -4.63
C ASN A 44 -6.71 6.46 -6.16
N LYS A 45 -6.39 5.33 -6.80
CA LYS A 45 -6.55 5.12 -8.25
C LYS A 45 -8.01 5.34 -8.67
N LYS A 46 -8.98 4.82 -7.92
CA LYS A 46 -10.41 5.05 -8.20
C LYS A 46 -10.81 6.51 -7.99
N SER A 47 -10.17 7.21 -7.06
CA SER A 47 -10.39 8.65 -6.82
C SER A 47 -9.63 9.59 -7.75
N GLY A 48 -8.87 9.06 -8.72
CA GLY A 48 -8.09 9.87 -9.68
C GLY A 48 -6.90 10.60 -9.07
N LYS A 49 -6.35 10.11 -7.96
CA LYS A 49 -5.18 10.66 -7.27
C LYS A 49 -3.92 9.86 -7.53
#